data_AF-A0A851ICX5-F1
#
_entry.id   AF-A0A851ICX5-F1
#
_cell.length_a   1.000
_cell.length_b   1.000
_cell.length_c   1.000
_cell.angle_alpha   90.00
_cell.angle_beta   90.00
_cell.angle_gamma   90.00
#
_symmetry.space_group_name_H-M   'P 1'
#
loop_
_entity.id
_entity.type
_entity.pdbx_description
1 polymer ?
#
loop_
_entity_poly.entity_id
_entity_poly.type
_entity_poly.pdbx_seq_one_letter_code
_entity_poly.pdbx_strand_id
1 'polypeptide(L)'
;MAKKFNLKINNQKELQTLARVESIYNINYDELNIDGKEKEELIKYENDITFHREKSMQHIFKFSRAIYEANQIFAKKGVGTFNIWIEKIGIDRDSANIAIRKYKLYLETENRGLIEPKKVLTLTNRTIKALTGQKKSEFSEAEVIEVITAENSSEKLKEIEERKEIVKLKNTNEKKAFLLREKIRRQHQINKLKEEIRVIENELQEIKKSER
;
A
#
# COMPACT_ATOMS: atom_id res chain seq x y z
N MET A 1 18.47 -25.99 3.70
CA MET A 1 17.61 -26.86 4.53
C MET A 1 16.45 -26.06 5.07
N ALA A 2 15.25 -26.21 4.50
CA ALA A 2 14.06 -25.51 4.96
C ALA A 2 13.44 -26.27 6.14
N LYS A 3 13.36 -25.62 7.32
CA LYS A 3 12.59 -26.13 8.46
C LYS A 3 11.10 -26.12 8.08
N LYS A 4 10.52 -27.30 7.90
CA LYS A 4 9.06 -27.49 7.72
C LYS A 4 8.35 -27.02 8.99
N PHE A 5 7.58 -25.94 8.89
CA PHE A 5 6.63 -25.53 9.92
C PHE A 5 5.44 -26.49 9.88
N ASN A 6 5.38 -27.43 10.83
CA ASN A 6 4.20 -28.26 11.07
C ASN A 6 3.19 -27.46 11.90
N LEU A 7 2.30 -26.73 11.23
CA LEU A 7 1.05 -26.27 11.84
C LEU A 7 0.11 -27.48 11.94
N LYS A 8 0.08 -28.13 13.10
CA LYS A 8 -0.98 -29.10 13.44
C LYS A 8 -2.30 -28.34 13.55
N ILE A 9 -3.05 -28.28 12.44
CA ILE A 9 -4.45 -27.84 12.42
C ILE A 9 -5.29 -29.06 12.83
N ASN A 10 -5.32 -29.36 14.13
CA ASN A 10 -6.35 -30.21 14.71
C ASN A 10 -7.22 -29.30 15.56
N ASN A 11 -8.47 -29.11 15.13
CA ASN A 11 -9.66 -28.77 15.94
C ASN A 11 -10.87 -28.28 15.10
N GLN A 12 -10.82 -28.28 13.76
CA GLN A 12 -11.94 -27.79 12.94
C GLN A 12 -12.99 -28.84 12.56
N LYS A 13 -12.77 -30.14 12.81
CA LYS A 13 -13.68 -31.20 12.36
C LYS A 13 -14.85 -31.54 13.29
N GLU A 14 -14.87 -31.05 14.53
CA GLU A 14 -15.85 -31.50 15.54
C GLU A 14 -16.94 -30.46 15.92
N LEU A 15 -16.98 -29.27 15.30
CA LEU A 15 -18.02 -28.25 15.56
C LEU A 15 -19.04 -28.08 14.42
N GLN A 16 -19.09 -29.00 13.44
CA GLN A 16 -19.99 -28.91 12.28
C GLN A 16 -21.37 -29.57 12.47
N THR A 17 -21.87 -29.67 13.71
CA THR A 17 -23.25 -30.10 13.96
C THR A 17 -24.15 -28.88 14.12
N LEU A 18 -24.89 -28.55 13.05
CA LEU A 18 -26.22 -27.93 13.05
C LEU A 18 -26.38 -26.52 13.67
N ALA A 19 -25.42 -25.61 13.46
CA ALA A 19 -25.77 -24.19 13.48
C ALA A 19 -26.25 -23.81 12.06
N ARG A 20 -27.49 -23.33 11.91
CA ARG A 20 -27.91 -22.65 10.68
C ARG A 20 -26.94 -21.49 10.47
N VAL A 21 -26.11 -21.59 9.44
CA VAL A 21 -25.17 -20.52 9.09
C VAL A 21 -26.04 -19.42 8.47
N GLU A 22 -26.07 -18.25 9.12
CA GLU A 22 -26.80 -17.08 8.63
C GLU A 22 -25.87 -16.21 7.78
N SER A 23 -26.46 -15.50 6.82
CA SER A 23 -25.75 -14.48 6.05
C SER A 23 -25.29 -13.38 7.00
N ILE A 24 -24.00 -13.04 6.96
CA ILE A 24 -23.45 -11.92 7.74
C ILE A 24 -23.75 -10.58 7.04
N TYR A 25 -24.14 -10.65 5.76
CA TYR A 25 -24.42 -9.49 4.91
C TYR A 25 -25.92 -9.35 4.64
N ASN A 26 -26.37 -8.12 4.38
CA ASN A 26 -27.75 -7.84 3.99
C ASN A 26 -27.94 -8.09 2.48
N ILE A 27 -27.84 -9.36 2.07
CA ILE A 27 -27.95 -9.78 0.67
C ILE A 27 -29.36 -10.34 0.41
N ASN A 28 -30.05 -9.76 -0.57
CA ASN A 28 -31.31 -10.32 -1.07
C ASN A 28 -31.02 -11.39 -2.12
N TYR A 29 -30.93 -12.64 -1.67
CA TYR A 29 -30.69 -13.79 -2.54
C TYR A 29 -31.82 -14.06 -3.54
N ASP A 30 -33.05 -13.64 -3.21
CA ASP A 30 -34.21 -13.84 -4.07
C ASP A 30 -34.13 -12.93 -5.30
N GLU A 31 -33.60 -11.70 -5.15
CA GLU A 31 -33.28 -10.81 -6.28
C GLU A 31 -32.18 -11.36 -7.20
N LEU A 32 -31.32 -12.22 -6.66
CA LEU A 32 -30.27 -12.89 -7.43
C LEU A 32 -30.74 -14.20 -8.07
N ASN A 33 -32.00 -14.60 -7.83
CA ASN A 33 -32.58 -15.87 -8.26
C ASN A 33 -31.74 -17.08 -7.77
N ILE A 34 -31.26 -17.00 -6.53
CA ILE A 34 -30.47 -18.05 -5.88
C ILE A 34 -31.24 -18.56 -4.65
N ASP A 35 -31.52 -19.86 -4.61
CA ASP A 35 -32.28 -20.48 -3.54
C ASP A 35 -31.69 -21.83 -3.08
N GLY A 36 -32.40 -22.48 -2.15
CA GLY A 36 -32.09 -23.82 -1.69
C GLY A 36 -30.64 -24.02 -1.26
N LYS A 37 -30.00 -25.04 -1.83
CA LYS A 37 -28.63 -25.45 -1.47
C LYS A 37 -27.56 -24.45 -1.91
N GLU A 38 -27.77 -23.76 -3.03
CA GLU A 38 -26.80 -22.79 -3.54
C GLU A 38 -26.70 -21.58 -2.60
N LYS A 39 -27.85 -21.12 -2.07
CA LYS A 39 -27.91 -20.09 -1.04
C LYS A 39 -27.17 -20.50 0.23
N GLU A 40 -27.40 -21.72 0.72
CA GLU A 40 -26.69 -22.24 1.91
C GLU A 40 -25.16 -22.30 1.71
N GLU A 41 -24.72 -22.69 0.51
CA GLU A 41 -23.30 -22.78 0.18
C GLU A 41 -22.64 -21.40 0.07
N LEU A 42 -23.32 -20.43 -0.54
CA LEU A 42 -22.83 -19.05 -0.62
C LEU A 42 -22.73 -18.39 0.76
N ILE A 43 -23.73 -18.59 1.63
CA ILE A 43 -23.68 -18.10 3.01
C ILE A 43 -22.48 -18.71 3.75
N LYS A 44 -22.18 -20.00 3.52
CA LYS A 44 -20.96 -20.61 4.07
C LYS A 44 -19.70 -19.94 3.53
N TYR A 45 -19.62 -19.67 2.23
CA TYR A 45 -18.48 -18.96 1.64
C TYR A 45 -18.31 -17.54 2.17
N GLU A 46 -19.39 -16.79 2.41
CA GLU A 46 -19.33 -15.46 3.05
C GLU A 46 -18.66 -15.53 4.43
N ASN A 47 -19.08 -16.50 5.24
CA ASN A 47 -18.55 -16.73 6.58
C ASN A 47 -17.06 -17.11 6.52
N ASP A 48 -16.70 -18.03 5.63
CA ASP A 48 -15.31 -18.46 5.42
C ASP A 48 -14.43 -17.29 4.95
N ILE A 49 -14.91 -16.49 3.98
CA ILE A 49 -14.22 -15.29 3.48
C ILE A 49 -14.01 -14.29 4.62
N THR A 50 -15.04 -14.01 5.41
CA THR A 50 -14.99 -13.06 6.53
C THR A 50 -13.96 -13.53 7.58
N PHE A 51 -14.04 -14.79 7.99
CA PHE A 51 -13.10 -15.39 8.94
C PHE A 51 -11.65 -15.32 8.45
N HIS A 52 -11.39 -15.74 7.20
CA HIS A 52 -10.05 -15.74 6.64
C HIS A 52 -9.52 -14.32 6.38
N ARG A 53 -10.39 -13.36 6.07
CA ARG A 53 -10.03 -11.94 5.95
C ARG A 53 -9.56 -11.38 7.28
N GLU A 54 -10.27 -11.64 8.37
CA GLU A 54 -9.87 -11.22 9.72
C GLU A 54 -8.55 -11.86 10.16
N LYS A 55 -8.38 -13.17 9.95
CA LYS A 55 -7.12 -13.86 10.24
C LYS A 55 -5.96 -13.28 9.44
N SER A 56 -6.18 -13.00 8.16
CA SER A 56 -5.18 -12.38 7.30
C SER A 56 -4.75 -11.01 7.83
N MET A 57 -5.70 -10.18 8.28
CA MET A 57 -5.39 -8.89 8.92
C MET A 57 -4.52 -9.05 10.18
N GLN A 58 -4.81 -10.04 11.03
CA GLN A 58 -3.99 -10.34 12.21
C GLN A 58 -2.57 -10.76 11.82
N HIS A 59 -2.42 -11.56 10.77
CA HIS A 59 -1.10 -11.96 10.28
C HIS A 59 -0.33 -10.80 9.64
N ILE A 60 -0.99 -9.95 8.86
CA ILE A 60 -0.39 -8.72 8.30
C ILE A 60 0.10 -7.81 9.43
N PHE A 61 -0.68 -7.66 10.50
CA PHE A 61 -0.28 -6.88 11.67
C PHE A 61 1.00 -7.44 12.30
N LYS A 62 1.01 -8.74 12.64
CA LYS A 62 2.15 -9.42 13.27
C LYS A 62 3.40 -9.35 12.39
N PHE A 63 3.23 -9.56 11.08
CA PHE A 63 4.29 -9.43 10.09
C PHE A 63 4.86 -8.01 10.08
N SER A 64 4.01 -7.00 9.92
CA SER A 64 4.42 -5.60 9.82
C SER A 64 5.13 -5.12 11.08
N ARG A 65 4.63 -5.54 12.25
CA ARG A 65 5.25 -5.30 13.55
C ARG A 65 6.65 -5.92 13.64
N ALA A 66 6.79 -7.21 13.31
CA ALA A 66 8.06 -7.91 13.41
C ALA A 66 9.14 -7.28 12.51
N ILE A 67 8.77 -6.90 11.27
CA ILE A 67 9.69 -6.23 10.35
C ILE A 67 10.07 -4.83 10.88
N TYR A 68 9.12 -4.08 11.42
CA TYR A 68 9.40 -2.77 12.01
C TYR A 68 10.34 -2.87 13.22
N GLU A 69 10.06 -3.77 14.16
CA GLU A 69 10.88 -3.98 15.36
C GLU A 69 12.29 -4.44 14.99
N ALA A 70 12.43 -5.37 14.03
CA ALA A 70 13.73 -5.76 13.48
C ALA A 70 14.46 -4.57 12.88
N ASN A 71 13.79 -3.73 12.08
CA ASN A 71 14.40 -2.52 11.52
C ASN A 71 14.90 -1.56 12.61
N GLN A 72 14.21 -1.42 13.75
CA GLN A 72 14.69 -0.61 14.87
C GLN A 72 15.97 -1.17 15.52
N ILE A 73 16.11 -2.50 15.59
CA ILE A 73 17.32 -3.15 16.09
C ILE A 73 18.51 -2.87 15.16
N PHE A 74 18.32 -3.07 13.85
CA PHE A 74 19.37 -2.88 12.86
C PHE A 74 19.72 -1.41 12.62
N ALA A 75 18.79 -0.48 12.84
CA ALA A 75 19.06 0.96 12.78
C ALA A 75 20.21 1.39 13.70
N LYS A 76 20.43 0.66 14.82
CA LYS A 76 21.52 0.91 15.78
C LYS A 76 22.87 0.29 15.36
N LYS A 77 22.91 -0.53 14.31
CA LYS A 77 24.07 -1.37 13.93
C LYS A 77 24.80 -0.90 12.66
N GLY A 78 24.25 0.09 11.94
CA GLY A 78 24.85 0.66 10.73
C GLY A 78 24.04 0.38 9.46
N VAL A 79 24.33 1.16 8.42
CA VAL A 79 23.58 1.19 7.16
C VAL A 79 23.69 -0.15 6.42
N GLY A 80 22.58 -0.64 5.87
CA GLY A 80 22.54 -1.83 4.98
C GLY A 80 22.43 -3.18 5.69
N THR A 81 22.70 -3.26 6.99
CA THR A 81 22.61 -4.52 7.77
C THR A 81 21.20 -5.12 7.77
N PHE A 82 20.17 -4.28 7.89
CA PHE A 82 18.76 -4.69 7.77
C PHE A 82 18.45 -5.33 6.41
N ASN A 83 18.95 -4.73 5.31
CA ASN A 83 18.68 -5.23 3.95
C ASN A 83 19.28 -6.62 3.74
N ILE A 84 20.50 -6.85 4.25
CA ILE A 84 21.15 -8.17 4.22
C ILE A 84 20.28 -9.19 4.98
N TRP A 85 19.77 -8.81 6.15
CA TRP A 85 18.97 -9.72 6.97
C TRP A 85 17.62 -10.08 6.32
N ILE A 86 16.87 -9.11 5.79
CA ILE A 86 15.57 -9.38 5.14
C ILE A 86 15.72 -10.26 3.89
N GLU A 87 16.80 -10.09 3.12
CA GLU A 87 17.11 -10.93 1.95
C GLU A 87 17.37 -12.38 2.38
N LYS A 88 18.07 -12.60 3.50
CA LYS A 88 18.32 -13.96 4.03
C LYS A 88 17.07 -14.68 4.50
N ILE A 89 16.04 -13.96 4.94
CA ILE A 89 14.75 -14.53 5.33
C ILE A 89 13.71 -14.54 4.18
N GLY A 90 14.14 -14.18 2.96
CA GLY A 90 13.31 -14.28 1.75
C GLY A 90 12.29 -13.16 1.57
N ILE A 91 12.55 -11.97 2.13
CA ILE A 91 11.65 -10.81 2.01
C ILE A 91 12.31 -9.76 1.10
N ASP A 92 11.60 -9.32 0.07
CA ASP A 92 12.07 -8.25 -0.79
C ASP A 92 12.02 -6.87 -0.11
N ARG A 93 12.86 -5.96 -0.60
CA ARG A 93 13.03 -4.63 0.00
C ARG A 93 11.76 -3.77 -0.09
N ASP A 94 10.96 -3.87 -1.14
CA ASP A 94 9.73 -3.05 -1.25
C ASP A 94 8.67 -3.54 -0.27
N SER A 95 8.47 -4.85 -0.16
CA SER A 95 7.57 -5.46 0.83
C SER A 95 7.97 -5.12 2.27
N ALA A 96 9.26 -5.22 2.61
CA ALA A 96 9.75 -4.82 3.92
C ALA A 96 9.50 -3.32 4.20
N ASN A 97 9.77 -2.45 3.23
CA ASN A 97 9.52 -1.02 3.35
C ASN A 97 8.03 -0.69 3.51
N ILE A 98 7.15 -1.36 2.77
CA ILE A 98 5.70 -1.23 2.92
C ILE A 98 5.26 -1.67 4.31
N ALA A 99 5.74 -2.81 4.80
CA ALA A 99 5.42 -3.34 6.12
C ALA A 99 5.81 -2.35 7.25
N ILE A 100 7.01 -1.79 7.17
CA ILE A 100 7.50 -0.74 8.08
C ILE A 100 6.58 0.48 8.05
N ARG A 101 6.22 0.96 6.86
CA ARG A 101 5.35 2.13 6.69
C ARG A 101 3.93 1.89 7.22
N LYS A 102 3.36 0.71 6.96
CA LYS A 102 2.05 0.29 7.50
C LYS A 102 2.05 0.32 9.02
N TYR A 103 3.04 -0.32 9.64
CA TYR A 103 3.08 -0.39 11.11
C TYR A 103 3.36 0.98 11.74
N LYS A 104 4.23 1.79 11.13
CA LYS A 104 4.47 3.17 11.58
C LYS A 104 3.20 4.01 11.53
N LEU A 105 2.46 3.95 10.42
CA LEU A 105 1.20 4.69 10.28
C LEU A 105 0.12 4.18 11.25
N TYR A 106 0.10 2.86 11.54
CA TYR A 106 -0.74 2.29 12.60
C TYR A 106 -0.40 2.88 13.97
N LEU A 107 0.87 2.97 14.36
CA LEU A 107 1.27 3.57 15.64
C LEU A 107 0.91 5.05 15.69
N GLU A 108 1.10 5.78 14.59
CA GLU A 108 0.70 7.19 14.48
C GLU A 108 -0.81 7.36 14.69
N THR A 109 -1.65 6.46 14.16
CA THR A 109 -3.12 6.57 14.28
C THR A 109 -3.67 6.03 15.60
N GLU A 110 -3.05 4.97 16.15
CA GLU A 110 -3.37 4.42 17.47
C GLU A 110 -3.09 5.44 18.58
N ASN A 111 -1.92 6.08 18.56
CA ASN A 111 -1.55 7.12 19.53
C ASN A 111 -2.46 8.35 19.46
N ARG A 112 -3.18 8.55 18.35
CA ARG A 112 -4.15 9.63 18.15
C ARG A 112 -5.57 9.26 18.57
N GLY A 113 -5.81 8.05 19.06
CA GLY A 113 -7.12 7.60 19.52
C GLY A 113 -8.10 7.26 18.39
N LEU A 114 -7.61 6.92 17.20
CA LEU A 114 -8.49 6.45 16.12
C LEU A 114 -9.20 5.15 16.56
N ILE A 115 -10.50 5.04 16.29
CA ILE A 115 -11.34 3.90 16.75
C ILE A 115 -10.86 2.57 16.14
N GLU A 116 -10.44 2.58 14.86
CA GLU A 116 -10.01 1.38 14.14
C GLU A 116 -8.65 1.57 13.43
N PRO A 117 -7.53 1.68 14.18
CA PRO A 117 -6.22 1.96 13.60
C PRO A 117 -5.73 0.80 12.71
N LYS A 118 -6.24 -0.42 12.93
CA LYS A 118 -5.92 -1.61 12.13
C LYS A 118 -6.39 -1.49 10.67
N LYS A 119 -7.31 -0.58 10.32
CA LYS A 119 -7.68 -0.28 8.92
C LYS A 119 -6.48 0.16 8.07
N VAL A 120 -5.44 0.73 8.69
CA VAL A 120 -4.18 1.05 7.99
C VAL A 120 -3.57 -0.17 7.30
N LEU A 121 -3.73 -1.37 7.86
CA LEU A 121 -3.12 -2.58 7.35
C LEU A 121 -3.75 -3.07 6.04
N THR A 122 -5.02 -2.72 5.80
CA THR A 122 -5.77 -3.09 4.60
C THR A 122 -5.56 -2.10 3.45
N LEU A 123 -4.89 -0.98 3.69
CA LEU A 123 -4.59 0.00 2.66
C LEU A 123 -3.70 -0.58 1.56
N THR A 124 -3.96 -0.14 0.34
CA THR A 124 -3.14 -0.51 -0.83
C THR A 124 -1.73 0.05 -0.69
N ASN A 125 -0.77 -0.58 -1.36
CA ASN A 125 0.62 -0.10 -1.36
C ASN A 125 0.72 1.32 -1.92
N ARG A 126 -0.12 1.68 -2.90
CA ARG A 126 -0.20 3.04 -3.45
C ARG A 126 -0.63 4.04 -2.37
N THR A 127 -1.70 3.75 -1.64
CA THR A 127 -2.20 4.62 -0.57
C THR A 127 -1.17 4.78 0.54
N ILE A 128 -0.53 3.69 0.99
CA ILE A 128 0.56 3.75 1.97
C ILE A 128 1.72 4.62 1.46
N LYS A 129 2.15 4.44 0.21
CA LYS A 129 3.24 5.25 -0.39
C LYS A 129 2.86 6.73 -0.48
N ALA A 130 1.61 7.07 -0.76
CA ALA A 130 1.13 8.45 -0.78
C ALA A 130 1.15 9.10 0.61
N LEU A 131 0.59 8.42 1.62
CA LEU A 131 0.44 8.96 2.98
C LEU A 131 1.75 8.98 3.78
N THR A 132 2.73 8.13 3.45
CA THR A 132 3.97 7.99 4.23
C THR A 132 5.24 8.34 3.46
N GLY A 133 5.15 8.52 2.13
CA GLY A 133 6.27 8.79 1.26
C GLY A 133 6.53 10.28 1.05
N GLN A 134 7.05 10.62 -0.14
CA GLN A 134 7.41 12.00 -0.49
C GLN A 134 6.22 12.97 -0.44
N LYS A 135 5.02 12.48 -0.77
CA LYS A 135 3.79 13.28 -0.73
C LYS A 135 3.21 13.46 0.67
N LYS A 136 3.80 12.88 1.74
CA LYS A 136 3.25 12.96 3.11
C LYS A 136 2.94 14.40 3.53
N SER A 137 3.83 15.34 3.23
CA SER A 137 3.66 16.77 3.57
C SER A 137 2.51 17.44 2.82
N GLU A 138 2.01 16.84 1.75
CA GLU A 138 0.85 17.36 1.03
C GLU A 138 -0.46 17.04 1.74
N PHE A 139 -0.49 16.10 2.69
CA PHE A 139 -1.70 15.70 3.42
C PHE A 139 -1.71 16.26 4.84
N SER A 140 -2.82 16.89 5.21
CA SER A 140 -3.13 17.25 6.59
C SER A 140 -3.51 15.99 7.38
N GLU A 141 -3.40 16.07 8.70
CA GLU A 141 -3.73 14.95 9.58
C GLU A 141 -5.19 14.51 9.44
N ALA A 142 -6.12 15.47 9.27
CA ALA A 142 -7.53 15.20 9.06
C ALA A 142 -7.78 14.40 7.78
N GLU A 143 -7.12 14.76 6.68
CA GLU A 143 -7.23 14.04 5.40
C GLU A 143 -6.63 12.64 5.47
N VAL A 144 -5.54 12.45 6.23
CA VAL A 144 -4.99 11.11 6.46
C VAL A 144 -6.02 10.24 7.19
N ILE A 145 -6.69 10.78 8.21
CA ILE A 145 -7.75 10.06 8.93
C ILE A 145 -8.91 9.76 7.99
N GLU A 146 -9.37 10.75 7.22
CA GLU A 146 -10.48 10.60 6.26
C GLU A 146 -10.22 9.47 5.26
N VAL A 147 -8.99 9.36 4.73
CA VAL A 147 -8.58 8.26 3.83
C VAL A 147 -8.57 6.90 4.53
N ILE A 148 -8.11 6.83 5.79
CA ILE A 148 -8.02 5.57 6.54
C ILE A 148 -9.41 5.06 6.91
N THR A 149 -10.33 5.95 7.28
CA THR A 149 -11.68 5.58 7.75
C THR A 149 -12.66 5.34 6.61
N ALA A 150 -12.37 5.82 5.40
CA ALA A 150 -13.22 5.62 4.23
C ALA A 150 -13.38 4.15 3.88
N GLU A 151 -14.59 3.78 3.43
CA GLU A 151 -14.90 2.45 2.92
C GLU A 151 -14.02 2.11 1.70
N ASN A 152 -13.87 3.06 0.77
CA ASN A 152 -12.94 2.98 -0.34
C ASN A 152 -11.80 4.00 -0.20
N SER A 153 -10.76 3.63 0.55
CA SER A 153 -9.57 4.46 0.77
C SER A 153 -8.86 4.92 -0.53
N SER A 154 -8.93 4.13 -1.61
CA SER A 154 -8.24 4.48 -2.86
C SER A 154 -8.98 5.57 -3.65
N GLU A 155 -10.31 5.49 -3.66
CA GLU A 155 -11.17 6.52 -4.25
C GLU A 155 -11.11 7.80 -3.44
N LYS A 156 -11.16 7.68 -2.11
CA LYS A 156 -11.06 8.84 -1.22
C LYS A 156 -9.73 9.59 -1.38
N LEU A 157 -8.63 8.84 -1.53
CA LEU A 157 -7.33 9.43 -1.82
C LEU A 157 -7.34 10.23 -3.13
N LYS A 158 -7.94 9.69 -4.20
CA LYS A 158 -8.04 10.40 -5.49
C LYS A 158 -8.88 11.67 -5.35
N GLU A 159 -10.03 11.57 -4.68
CA GLU A 159 -10.91 12.72 -4.45
C GLU A 159 -10.17 13.87 -3.75
N ILE A 160 -9.37 13.56 -2.72
CA ILE A 160 -8.57 14.57 -2.01
C ILE A 160 -7.46 15.14 -2.91
N GLU A 161 -6.78 14.29 -3.68
CA GLU A 161 -5.76 14.74 -4.65
C GLU A 161 -6.38 15.69 -5.69
N GLU A 162 -7.55 15.36 -6.25
CA GLU A 162 -8.29 16.17 -7.23
C GLU A 162 -8.79 17.49 -6.63
N ARG A 163 -9.39 17.46 -5.42
CA ARG A 163 -9.81 18.68 -4.71
C ARG A 163 -8.64 19.63 -4.51
N LYS A 164 -7.47 19.11 -4.15
CA LYS A 164 -6.24 19.92 -3.99
C LYS A 164 -5.73 20.48 -5.31
N GLU A 165 -5.82 19.71 -6.39
CA GLU A 165 -5.47 20.20 -7.72
C GLU A 165 -6.39 21.34 -8.16
N ILE A 166 -7.70 21.22 -7.92
CA ILE A 166 -8.68 22.28 -8.17
C ILE A 166 -8.38 23.53 -7.33
N VAL A 167 -8.04 23.39 -6.04
CA VAL A 167 -7.69 24.52 -5.17
C VAL A 167 -6.38 25.19 -5.62
N LYS A 168 -5.33 24.40 -5.94
CA LYS A 168 -4.08 24.90 -6.52
C LYS A 168 -4.32 25.67 -7.84
N LEU A 169 -5.31 25.24 -8.64
CA LEU A 169 -5.68 25.90 -9.90
C LEU A 169 -6.55 27.15 -9.71
N LYS A 170 -7.25 27.30 -8.58
CA LYS A 170 -8.08 28.48 -8.25
C LYS A 170 -7.27 29.61 -7.61
N ASN A 171 -6.20 29.32 -6.88
CA ASN A 171 -5.34 30.33 -6.29
C ASN A 171 -4.26 30.79 -7.29
N THR A 172 -4.44 31.97 -7.91
CA THR A 172 -3.60 32.48 -9.01
C THR A 172 -2.10 32.53 -8.69
N ASN A 173 -1.75 32.83 -7.43
CA ASN A 173 -0.35 32.88 -6.99
C ASN A 173 0.26 31.48 -6.82
N GLU A 174 -0.50 30.52 -6.29
CA GLU A 174 -0.03 29.13 -6.16
C GLU A 174 0.04 28.43 -7.51
N LYS A 175 -0.91 28.70 -8.41
CA LYS A 175 -0.86 28.27 -9.81
C LYS A 175 0.38 28.79 -10.51
N LYS A 176 0.72 30.07 -10.31
CA LYS A 176 1.95 30.67 -10.87
C LYS A 176 3.20 29.99 -10.31
N ALA A 177 3.26 29.74 -9.00
CA ALA A 177 4.40 29.07 -8.36
C ALA A 177 4.54 27.59 -8.76
N PHE A 178 3.43 26.88 -8.96
CA PHE A 178 3.42 25.51 -9.47
C PHE A 178 3.88 25.44 -10.93
N LEU A 179 3.31 26.28 -11.81
CA LEU A 179 3.70 26.36 -13.21
C LEU A 179 5.17 26.76 -13.38
N LEU A 180 5.71 27.64 -12.51
CA LEU A 180 7.13 27.96 -12.50
C LEU A 180 8.00 26.73 -12.17
N ARG A 181 7.62 25.97 -11.14
CA ARG A 181 8.35 24.77 -10.72
C ARG A 181 8.33 23.68 -11.79
N GLU A 182 7.16 23.42 -12.37
CA GLU A 182 7.04 22.46 -13.48
C GLU A 182 7.81 22.94 -14.72
N LYS A 183 7.77 24.23 -15.07
CA LYS A 183 8.58 24.79 -16.17
C LYS A 183 10.08 24.54 -15.95
N ILE A 184 10.59 24.81 -14.74
CA ILE A 184 12.00 24.59 -14.39
C ILE A 184 12.36 23.11 -14.53
N ARG A 185 11.52 22.21 -14.01
CA ARG A 185 11.72 20.75 -14.09
C ARG A 185 11.78 20.27 -15.54
N ARG A 186 10.85 20.70 -16.38
CA ARG A 186 10.81 20.35 -17.81
C ARG A 186 12.02 20.91 -18.57
N GLN A 187 12.44 22.14 -18.25
CA GLN A 187 13.65 22.72 -18.83
C GLN A 187 14.91 21.90 -18.51
N HIS A 188 15.02 21.39 -17.27
CA HIS A 188 16.14 20.54 -16.90
C HIS A 188 16.14 19.21 -17.67
N GLN A 189 14.98 18.61 -17.88
CA GLN A 189 14.84 17.41 -18.72
C GLN A 189 15.24 17.67 -20.17
N ILE A 190 14.82 18.80 -20.74
CA ILE A 190 15.22 19.21 -22.10
C ILE A 190 16.75 19.36 -22.20
N ASN A 191 17.38 19.99 -21.22
CA ASN A 191 18.83 20.17 -21.23
C ASN A 191 19.57 18.83 -21.14
N LYS A 192 19.05 17.90 -20.32
CA LYS A 192 19.60 16.54 -20.23
C LYS A 192 19.49 15.81 -21.58
N LEU A 193 18.31 15.84 -22.21
CA LEU A 193 18.10 15.21 -23.51
C LEU A 193 18.97 15.84 -24.61
N LYS A 194 19.19 17.16 -24.58
CA LYS A 194 20.10 17.84 -25.52
C LYS A 194 21.54 17.34 -25.37
N GLU A 195 22.00 17.11 -24.14
CA GLU A 195 23.34 16.58 -23.91
C GLU A 195 23.44 15.12 -24.38
N GLU A 196 22.42 14.30 -24.10
CA GLU A 196 22.34 12.92 -24.60
C GLU A 196 22.38 12.86 -26.14
N ILE A 197 21.63 13.73 -26.83
CA ILE A 197 21.67 13.85 -28.30
C ILE A 197 23.06 14.26 -28.77
N ARG A 198 23.70 15.23 -28.12
CA ARG A 198 25.04 15.71 -28.49
C ARG A 198 26.10 14.60 -28.40
N VAL A 199 26.01 13.73 -27.39
CA VAL A 199 26.89 12.56 -27.27
C VAL A 199 26.71 11.63 -28.46
N ILE A 200 25.45 11.30 -28.82
CA ILE A 200 25.13 10.45 -29.97
C ILE A 200 25.64 11.08 -31.28
N GLU A 201 25.47 12.39 -31.48
CA GLU A 201 25.96 13.10 -32.66
C GLU A 201 27.48 13.02 -32.81
N ASN A 202 28.22 13.14 -31.70
CA ASN A 202 29.68 13.00 -31.71
C ASN A 202 30.10 11.57 -32.07
N GLU A 203 29.45 10.55 -31.49
CA GLU A 203 29.72 9.15 -31.83
C GLU A 203 29.48 8.85 -33.31
N LEU A 204 28.38 9.37 -33.87
CA LEU A 204 28.07 9.24 -35.30
C LEU A 204 29.11 9.96 -36.19
N GLN A 205 29.66 11.09 -35.74
CA GLN A 205 30.73 11.78 -36.47
C GLN A 205 32.04 11.01 -36.46
N GLU A 206 32.42 10.41 -35.32
CA GLU A 206 33.64 9.59 -35.22
C GLU A 206 33.53 8.32 -36.09
N ILE A 207 32.37 7.66 -36.11
CA ILE A 207 32.11 6.53 -37.02
C ILE A 207 32.28 6.98 -38.48
N LYS A 208 31.66 8.09 -38.89
CA LYS A 208 31.80 8.64 -40.25
C LYS A 208 33.23 9.00 -40.63
N LYS A 209 34.08 9.41 -39.67
CA LYS A 209 35.50 9.66 -39.92
C LYS A 209 36.28 8.36 -40.09
N SER A 210 35.93 7.31 -39.36
CA SER A 210 36.57 5.99 -39.47
C SER A 210 36.22 5.20 -40.73
N GLU A 211 35.11 5.56 -41.40
CA GLU A 211 34.66 4.98 -42.67
C GLU A 211 35.29 5.63 -43.92
N ARG A 212 36.15 6.66 -43.75
CA ARG A 212 36.91 7.32 -44.83
C ARG A 212 38.36 6.90 -44.81
#